data_AF-A0A661PY56-F1
#
_entry.id   AF-A0A661PY56-F1
#
_cell.length_a   1.000
_cell.length_b   1.000
_cell.length_c   1.000
_cell.angle_alpha   90.00
_cell.angle_beta   90.00
_cell.angle_gamma   90.00
#
_symmetry.space_group_name_H-M   'P 1'
#
loop_
_entity.id
_entity.type
_entity.pdbx_description
1 polymer ?
#
loop_
_entity_poly.entity_id
_entity_poly.type
_entity_poly.pdbx_seq_one_letter_code
_entity_poly.pdbx_strand_id
1 'polypeptide(L)'
;MVTLTIDGKEVKVPQGTTILAAARTAGIRIPTLCYHGRLDPIGSCRMCVVEIEGVAHPMAACTTPVEEGIVVTTNSERLHRIREDSLKLILVNHPLDCPICDKGGECLLQDLVYEFGIDKVEYQAPKPAREAVYATPLIRYWPDRCIMCLRCVTACREIKGIGAIEIKGEGYGSQVVVIDEEKCQSCGECLSVCPTGALTENLSRFKGRPWLVKRVPTTCTYCGCGCQLELNVQNNRVVGVTTQEGKGVNRGSLCVKGRFGYEFIGSDERLTTPLIKKDGEFKEASWEEALNLVAERFGAIKEESGPDAIAGLSSARCTNEENYLFQKFMRGVIGTNNVDHCARL
;
A
#
# COMPACT_ATOMS: atom_id res chain seq x y z
N MET A 1 -11.10 -8.44 32.03
CA MET A 1 -10.85 -9.60 31.14
C MET A 1 -12.14 -10.39 31.10
N VAL A 2 -12.53 -10.88 29.93
CA VAL A 2 -13.65 -11.79 29.74
C VAL A 2 -13.16 -13.13 29.16
N THR A 3 -13.82 -14.22 29.52
CA THR A 3 -13.49 -15.58 29.09
C THR A 3 -14.58 -16.09 28.16
N LEU A 4 -14.18 -16.70 27.03
CA LEU A 4 -15.09 -17.36 26.10
C LEU A 4 -14.49 -18.68 25.61
N THR A 5 -15.33 -19.55 25.06
CA THR A 5 -14.88 -20.78 24.39
C THR A 5 -15.07 -20.64 22.88
N ILE A 6 -14.02 -20.87 22.09
CA ILE A 6 -14.08 -20.87 20.62
C ILE A 6 -13.60 -22.24 20.12
N ASP A 7 -14.48 -22.99 19.45
CA ASP A 7 -14.20 -24.35 18.95
C ASP A 7 -13.59 -25.26 20.03
N GLY A 8 -14.12 -25.19 21.26
CA GLY A 8 -13.67 -25.96 22.42
C GLY A 8 -12.40 -25.43 23.11
N LYS A 9 -11.79 -24.34 22.62
CA LYS A 9 -10.64 -23.69 23.26
C LYS A 9 -11.09 -22.51 24.13
N GLU A 10 -10.66 -22.50 25.39
CA GLU A 10 -10.85 -21.34 26.26
C GLU A 10 -9.92 -20.20 25.85
N VAL A 11 -10.47 -19.00 25.74
CA VAL A 11 -9.76 -17.78 25.33
C VAL A 11 -10.09 -16.66 26.31
N LYS A 12 -9.09 -15.88 26.71
CA LYS A 12 -9.24 -14.76 27.64
C LYS A 12 -8.79 -13.47 26.99
N VAL A 13 -9.67 -12.48 26.93
CA VAL A 13 -9.42 -11.19 26.25
C VAL A 13 -9.92 -9.99 27.06
N PRO A 14 -9.47 -8.76 26.78
CA PRO A 14 -10.06 -7.56 27.35
C PRO A 14 -11.56 -7.44 27.02
N GLN A 15 -12.34 -6.86 27.93
CA GLN A 15 -13.77 -6.58 27.68
C GLN A 15 -13.92 -5.63 26.48
N GLY A 16 -14.93 -5.85 25.65
CA GLY A 16 -15.15 -5.07 24.42
C GLY A 16 -14.36 -5.57 23.19
N THR A 17 -13.48 -6.56 23.35
CA THR A 17 -12.84 -7.24 22.21
C THR A 17 -13.90 -7.95 21.37
N THR A 18 -13.80 -7.88 20.04
CA THR A 18 -14.73 -8.60 19.14
C THR A 18 -14.41 -10.09 19.06
N ILE A 19 -15.39 -10.92 18.72
CA ILE A 19 -15.19 -12.37 18.56
C ILE A 19 -14.08 -12.66 17.54
N LEU A 20 -14.01 -11.90 16.44
CA LEU A 20 -12.95 -12.06 15.43
C LEU A 20 -11.56 -11.78 16.00
N ALA A 21 -11.42 -10.73 16.80
CA ALA A 21 -10.14 -10.40 17.44
C ALA A 21 -9.74 -11.47 18.47
N ALA A 22 -10.70 -11.99 19.24
CA ALA A 22 -10.47 -13.08 20.19
C ALA A 22 -10.10 -14.40 19.49
N ALA A 23 -10.74 -14.74 18.37
CA ALA A 23 -10.38 -15.91 17.57
C ALA A 23 -8.92 -15.83 17.08
N ARG A 24 -8.47 -14.63 16.66
CA ARG A 24 -7.09 -14.42 16.19
C ARG A 24 -6.05 -14.58 17.29
N THR A 25 -6.32 -14.15 18.53
CA THR A 25 -5.39 -14.38 19.65
C THR A 25 -5.24 -15.87 19.99
N ALA A 26 -6.28 -16.66 19.70
CA ALA A 26 -6.28 -18.12 19.84
C ALA A 26 -5.74 -18.89 18.61
N GLY A 27 -5.27 -18.18 17.58
CA GLY A 27 -4.81 -18.79 16.33
C GLY A 27 -5.91 -19.43 15.48
N ILE A 28 -7.18 -19.07 15.71
CA ILE A 28 -8.34 -19.57 14.98
C ILE A 28 -8.63 -18.61 13.81
N ARG A 29 -8.60 -19.15 12.59
CA ARG A 29 -8.85 -18.38 11.37
C ARG A 29 -10.34 -18.31 11.08
N ILE A 30 -10.89 -17.10 11.05
CA ILE A 30 -12.22 -16.80 10.54
C ILE A 30 -12.06 -16.00 9.23
N PRO A 31 -12.67 -16.42 8.11
CA PRO A 31 -12.51 -15.74 6.82
C PRO A 31 -13.17 -14.37 6.82
N THR A 32 -12.57 -13.40 6.12
CA THR A 32 -13.05 -12.02 6.06
C THR A 32 -12.79 -11.39 4.69
N LEU A 33 -13.68 -10.53 4.19
CA LEU A 33 -13.44 -9.69 3.01
C LEU A 33 -13.45 -8.19 3.31
N CYS A 34 -14.38 -7.71 4.16
CA CYS A 34 -14.49 -6.29 4.48
C CYS A 34 -13.66 -5.87 5.70
N TYR A 35 -13.40 -6.78 6.64
CA TYR A 35 -12.61 -6.45 7.84
C TYR A 35 -11.16 -6.14 7.48
N HIS A 36 -10.57 -5.09 8.05
CA HIS A 36 -9.16 -4.76 7.92
C HIS A 36 -8.62 -4.35 9.29
N GLY A 37 -7.41 -4.75 9.67
CA GLY A 37 -6.89 -4.58 11.05
C GLY A 37 -6.74 -3.12 11.51
N ARG A 38 -6.56 -2.20 10.56
CA ARG A 38 -6.44 -0.75 10.78
C ARG A 38 -7.75 0.04 10.64
N LEU A 39 -8.88 -0.61 10.42
CA LEU A 39 -10.18 0.06 10.23
C LEU A 39 -11.17 -0.38 11.30
N ASP A 40 -12.14 0.48 11.59
CA ASP A 40 -13.27 0.08 12.42
C ASP A 40 -14.10 -1.04 11.75
N PRO A 41 -14.74 -1.92 12.54
CA PRO A 41 -15.52 -3.02 11.99
C PRO A 41 -16.66 -2.58 11.06
N ILE A 42 -16.59 -2.99 9.79
CA ILE A 42 -17.58 -2.64 8.76
C ILE A 42 -18.80 -3.57 8.75
N GLY A 43 -18.58 -4.89 8.86
CA GLY A 43 -19.67 -5.89 8.87
C GLY A 43 -20.43 -6.12 7.54
N SER A 44 -19.96 -5.60 6.41
CA SER A 44 -20.69 -5.66 5.12
C SER A 44 -20.67 -7.04 4.44
N CYS A 45 -19.52 -7.73 4.42
CA CYS A 45 -19.35 -8.92 3.56
C CYS A 45 -19.91 -10.24 4.11
N ARG A 46 -20.26 -10.29 5.40
CA ARG A 46 -20.76 -11.50 6.11
C ARG A 46 -19.89 -12.77 6.06
N MET A 47 -18.67 -12.74 5.50
CA MET A 47 -17.76 -13.90 5.55
C MET A 47 -17.40 -14.36 6.97
N CYS A 48 -17.38 -13.43 7.92
CA CYS A 48 -16.99 -13.69 9.30
C CYS A 48 -18.12 -14.23 10.19
N VAL A 49 -19.21 -14.75 9.63
CA VAL A 49 -20.31 -15.32 10.42
C VAL A 49 -19.82 -16.47 11.30
N VAL A 50 -20.33 -16.53 12.53
CA VAL A 50 -20.07 -17.57 13.54
C VAL A 50 -21.37 -17.93 14.25
N GLU A 51 -21.42 -19.11 14.83
CA GLU A 51 -22.56 -19.54 15.66
C GLU A 51 -22.21 -19.33 17.13
N ILE A 52 -23.17 -18.80 17.90
CA ILE A 52 -23.05 -18.59 19.34
C ILE A 52 -24.13 -19.44 20.00
N GLU A 53 -23.77 -20.23 21.00
CA GLU A 53 -24.74 -21.05 21.73
C GLU A 53 -25.86 -20.20 22.34
N GLY A 54 -27.10 -20.63 22.18
CA GLY A 54 -28.29 -19.87 22.59
C GLY A 54 -28.75 -18.78 21.62
N VAL A 55 -27.98 -18.46 20.57
CA VAL A 55 -28.37 -17.49 19.53
C VAL A 55 -28.91 -18.21 18.30
N ALA A 56 -30.15 -17.90 17.90
CA ALA A 56 -30.82 -18.60 16.81
C ALA A 56 -30.17 -18.42 15.41
N HIS A 57 -29.49 -17.30 15.19
CA HIS A 57 -28.96 -16.91 13.88
C HIS A 57 -27.46 -16.62 13.96
N PRO A 58 -26.67 -16.91 12.90
CA PRO A 58 -25.25 -16.64 12.90
C PRO A 58 -24.95 -15.14 13.03
N MET A 59 -23.96 -14.83 13.86
CA MET A 59 -23.54 -13.47 14.18
C MET A 59 -22.24 -13.11 13.46
N ALA A 60 -22.07 -11.85 13.09
CA ALA A 60 -20.84 -11.40 12.45
C ALA A 60 -19.73 -11.21 13.50
N ALA A 61 -18.73 -12.10 13.48
CA ALA A 61 -17.64 -12.08 14.47
C ALA A 61 -16.86 -10.76 14.49
N CYS A 62 -16.80 -10.03 13.37
CA CYS A 62 -16.03 -8.79 13.28
C CYS A 62 -16.64 -7.62 14.07
N THR A 63 -17.95 -7.61 14.29
CA THR A 63 -18.68 -6.51 14.97
C THR A 63 -19.21 -6.92 16.33
N THR A 64 -19.40 -8.21 16.58
CA THR A 64 -19.97 -8.70 17.84
C THR A 64 -18.91 -8.71 18.95
N PRO A 65 -19.10 -7.94 20.04
CA PRO A 65 -18.22 -7.99 21.20
C PRO A 65 -18.35 -9.32 21.94
N VAL A 66 -17.28 -9.74 22.62
CA VAL A 66 -17.28 -10.92 23.48
C VAL A 66 -17.99 -10.61 24.80
N GLU A 67 -18.86 -11.53 25.23
CA GLU A 67 -19.46 -11.58 26.56
C GLU A 67 -18.89 -12.77 27.35
N GLU A 68 -18.99 -12.73 28.68
CA GLU A 68 -18.47 -13.78 29.54
C GLU A 68 -19.21 -15.11 29.31
N GLY A 69 -18.46 -16.20 29.17
CA GLY A 69 -19.00 -17.55 29.12
C GLY A 69 -19.64 -17.94 27.78
N ILE A 70 -19.60 -17.09 26.75
CA ILE A 70 -20.15 -17.46 25.45
C ILE A 70 -19.36 -18.61 24.81
N VAL A 71 -20.07 -19.50 24.12
CA VAL A 71 -19.49 -20.60 23.36
C VAL A 71 -19.71 -20.33 21.87
N VAL A 72 -18.62 -20.23 21.12
CA VAL A 72 -18.60 -19.85 19.72
C VAL A 72 -18.12 -21.03 18.88
N THR A 73 -18.87 -21.36 17.84
CA THR A 73 -18.46 -22.28 16.78
C THR A 73 -18.10 -21.49 15.53
N THR A 74 -16.89 -21.68 15.01
CA THR A 74 -16.40 -20.96 13.81
C THR A 74 -16.45 -21.79 12.54
N ASN A 75 -16.58 -23.12 12.68
CA ASN A 75 -16.65 -24.06 11.58
C ASN A 75 -17.77 -25.09 11.81
N SER A 76 -18.82 -24.98 11.00
CA SER A 76 -19.92 -25.93 10.94
C SER A 76 -20.41 -26.03 9.48
N GLU A 77 -21.12 -27.09 9.13
CA GLU A 77 -21.67 -27.26 7.79
C GLU A 77 -22.62 -26.09 7.42
N ARG A 78 -23.40 -25.60 8.39
CA ARG A 78 -24.26 -24.43 8.22
C ARG A 78 -23.46 -23.17 7.92
N LEU A 79 -22.38 -22.91 8.66
CA LEU A 79 -21.50 -21.76 8.40
C LEU A 79 -20.79 -21.87 7.05
N HIS A 80 -20.38 -23.07 6.66
CA HIS A 80 -19.79 -23.30 5.34
C HIS A 80 -20.75 -22.91 4.21
N ARG A 81 -21.99 -23.42 4.25
CA ARG A 81 -23.02 -23.10 3.25
C ARG A 81 -23.30 -21.60 3.17
N ILE A 82 -23.44 -20.90 4.30
CA ILE A 82 -23.69 -19.45 4.32
C ILE A 82 -22.55 -18.66 3.68
N ARG A 83 -21.30 -19.05 3.97
CA ARG A 83 -20.11 -18.39 3.41
C ARG A 83 -19.99 -18.67 1.90
N GLU A 84 -20.26 -19.90 1.48
CA GLU A 84 -20.31 -20.31 0.08
C GLU A 84 -21.37 -19.53 -0.70
N ASP A 85 -22.60 -19.44 -0.18
CA ASP A 85 -23.69 -18.66 -0.78
C ASP A 85 -23.34 -17.17 -0.85
N SER A 86 -22.72 -16.62 0.20
CA SER A 86 -22.28 -15.22 0.21
C SER A 86 -21.24 -14.95 -0.88
N LEU A 87 -20.27 -15.85 -1.07
CA LEU A 87 -19.28 -15.75 -2.14
C LEU A 87 -19.93 -15.89 -3.51
N LYS A 88 -20.84 -16.85 -3.70
CA LYS A 88 -21.60 -17.01 -4.95
C LYS A 88 -22.38 -15.75 -5.30
N LEU A 89 -23.04 -15.10 -4.33
CA LEU A 89 -23.75 -13.83 -4.52
C LEU A 89 -22.80 -12.68 -4.91
N ILE A 90 -21.61 -12.60 -4.30
CA ILE A 90 -20.58 -11.62 -4.68
C ILE A 90 -20.11 -11.85 -6.12
N LEU A 91 -19.96 -13.12 -6.52
CA LEU A 91 -19.47 -13.49 -7.84
C LEU A 91 -20.49 -13.27 -8.97
N VAL A 92 -21.80 -13.20 -8.68
CA VAL A 92 -22.85 -13.04 -9.71
C VAL A 92 -22.56 -11.89 -10.68
N ASN A 93 -22.12 -10.74 -10.15
CA ASN A 93 -21.79 -9.56 -10.95
C ASN A 93 -20.28 -9.31 -11.09
N HIS A 94 -19.43 -10.21 -10.58
CA HIS A 94 -17.98 -10.06 -10.68
C HIS A 94 -17.49 -10.51 -12.07
N PRO A 95 -16.61 -9.73 -12.74
CA PRO A 95 -16.15 -10.07 -14.08
C PRO A 95 -15.11 -11.19 -14.06
N LEU A 96 -14.99 -11.90 -15.19
CA LEU A 96 -13.94 -12.91 -15.43
C LEU A 96 -12.60 -12.26 -15.78
N ASP A 97 -12.18 -11.31 -14.97
CA ASP A 97 -11.02 -10.46 -15.22
C ASP A 97 -9.73 -11.00 -14.59
N CYS A 98 -9.76 -12.11 -13.85
CA CYS A 98 -8.59 -12.64 -13.15
C CYS A 98 -7.32 -12.70 -14.03
N PRO A 99 -7.37 -13.14 -15.31
CA PRO A 99 -6.21 -13.15 -16.19
C PRO A 99 -5.64 -11.77 -16.54
N ILE A 100 -6.41 -10.70 -16.44
CA ILE A 100 -6.01 -9.31 -16.77
C ILE A 100 -5.97 -8.38 -15.55
N CYS A 101 -6.41 -8.88 -14.38
CA CYS A 101 -6.49 -8.13 -13.14
C CYS A 101 -5.11 -8.07 -12.47
N ASP A 102 -4.64 -6.87 -12.14
CA ASP A 102 -3.31 -6.68 -11.52
C ASP A 102 -3.18 -7.40 -10.17
N LYS A 103 -4.30 -7.56 -9.45
CA LYS A 103 -4.35 -8.22 -8.14
C LYS A 103 -4.47 -9.74 -8.23
N GLY A 104 -4.57 -10.31 -9.44
CA GLY A 104 -4.60 -11.76 -9.63
C GLY A 104 -3.36 -12.41 -9.01
N GLY A 105 -3.56 -13.40 -8.15
CA GLY A 105 -2.52 -14.06 -7.34
C GLY A 105 -2.30 -13.51 -5.93
N GLU A 106 -2.90 -12.36 -5.60
CA GLU A 106 -2.91 -11.82 -4.23
C GLU A 106 -4.30 -11.23 -3.87
N CYS A 107 -5.34 -11.72 -4.54
CA CYS A 107 -6.71 -11.26 -4.38
C CYS A 107 -7.42 -12.11 -3.30
N LEU A 108 -7.87 -11.47 -2.22
CA LEU A 108 -8.52 -12.18 -1.12
C LEU A 108 -9.84 -12.85 -1.53
N LEU A 109 -10.54 -12.28 -2.52
CA LEU A 109 -11.73 -12.92 -3.11
C LEU A 109 -11.35 -14.20 -3.85
N GLN A 110 -10.25 -14.19 -4.62
CA GLN A 110 -9.76 -15.36 -5.33
C GLN A 110 -9.40 -16.48 -4.36
N ASP A 111 -8.67 -16.14 -3.28
CA ASP A 111 -8.26 -17.12 -2.26
C ASP A 111 -9.46 -17.78 -1.58
N LEU A 112 -10.48 -16.98 -1.21
CA LEU A 112 -11.69 -17.51 -0.58
C LEU A 112 -12.54 -18.35 -1.54
N VAL A 113 -12.64 -17.97 -2.81
CA VAL A 113 -13.34 -18.77 -3.83
C VAL A 113 -12.68 -20.14 -4.00
N TYR A 114 -11.34 -20.17 -4.01
CA TYR A 114 -10.57 -21.42 -4.05
C TYR A 114 -10.75 -22.24 -2.76
N GLU A 115 -10.67 -21.60 -1.59
CA GLU A 115 -10.83 -22.25 -0.28
C GLU A 115 -12.19 -22.95 -0.13
N PHE A 116 -13.26 -22.34 -0.62
CA PHE A 116 -14.62 -22.89 -0.57
C PHE A 116 -14.98 -23.78 -1.77
N GLY A 117 -14.03 -24.01 -2.71
CA GLY A 117 -14.23 -24.92 -3.85
C GLY A 117 -15.33 -24.48 -4.81
N ILE A 118 -15.58 -23.19 -4.97
CA ILE A 118 -16.64 -22.68 -5.85
C ILE A 118 -16.17 -22.74 -7.30
N ASP A 119 -16.71 -23.68 -8.07
CA ASP A 119 -16.42 -23.88 -9.49
C ASP A 119 -17.51 -23.30 -10.42
N LYS A 120 -18.73 -23.12 -9.90
CA LYS A 120 -19.87 -22.53 -10.62
C LYS A 120 -20.73 -21.62 -9.74
N VAL A 121 -21.33 -20.62 -10.39
CA VAL A 121 -22.37 -19.77 -9.80
C VAL A 121 -23.65 -20.01 -10.60
N GLU A 122 -24.66 -20.54 -9.92
CA GLU A 122 -25.95 -20.92 -10.55
C GLU A 122 -26.89 -19.72 -10.72
N TYR A 123 -26.64 -18.65 -9.98
CA TYR A 123 -27.42 -17.42 -10.02
C TYR A 123 -27.02 -16.56 -11.22
N GLN A 124 -28.02 -15.90 -11.80
CA GLN A 124 -27.83 -14.86 -12.79
C GLN A 124 -28.51 -13.59 -12.32
N ALA A 125 -27.81 -12.46 -12.47
CA ALA A 125 -28.40 -11.14 -12.31
C ALA A 125 -28.04 -10.28 -13.52
N PRO A 126 -28.88 -9.32 -13.89
CA PRO A 126 -28.50 -8.29 -14.85
C PRO A 126 -27.24 -7.57 -14.36
N LYS A 127 -26.19 -7.55 -15.17
CA LYS A 127 -24.99 -6.77 -14.87
C LYS A 127 -25.32 -5.30 -15.02
N PRO A 128 -25.24 -4.49 -13.94
CA PRO A 128 -25.45 -3.06 -14.05
C PRO A 128 -24.34 -2.46 -14.91
N ALA A 129 -24.69 -1.56 -15.83
CA ALA A 129 -23.69 -0.72 -16.47
C ALA A 129 -23.10 0.23 -15.41
N ARG A 130 -21.79 0.17 -15.21
CA ARG A 130 -21.08 1.02 -14.26
C ARG A 130 -20.02 1.82 -14.99
N GLU A 131 -20.11 3.14 -14.87
CA GLU A 131 -19.06 4.03 -15.37
C GLU A 131 -17.92 4.11 -14.34
N ALA A 132 -16.69 4.20 -14.81
CA ALA A 132 -15.54 4.42 -13.94
C ALA A 132 -15.47 5.91 -13.53
N VAL A 133 -16.36 6.31 -12.62
CA VAL A 133 -16.50 7.72 -12.17
C VAL A 133 -15.36 8.18 -11.27
N TYR A 134 -14.55 7.25 -10.74
CA TYR A 134 -13.35 7.58 -9.97
C TYR A 134 -12.08 7.22 -10.74
N ALA A 135 -11.30 8.21 -11.13
CA ALA A 135 -9.92 8.00 -11.55
C ALA A 135 -9.10 9.21 -11.12
N THR A 136 -7.87 8.96 -10.70
CA THR A 136 -6.85 10.01 -10.64
C THR A 136 -5.73 9.62 -11.60
N PRO A 137 -4.80 10.53 -11.94
CA PRO A 137 -3.66 10.17 -12.79
C PRO A 137 -2.89 8.94 -12.29
N LEU A 138 -2.89 8.69 -10.98
CA LEU A 138 -2.13 7.62 -10.32
C LEU A 138 -2.98 6.40 -9.94
N ILE A 139 -4.31 6.54 -9.88
CA ILE A 139 -5.23 5.51 -9.36
C ILE A 139 -6.34 5.26 -10.37
N ARG A 140 -6.52 4.00 -10.74
CA ARG A 140 -7.60 3.53 -11.62
C ARG A 140 -8.63 2.73 -10.83
N TYR A 141 -9.90 3.05 -11.04
CA TYR A 141 -11.04 2.31 -10.50
C TYR A 141 -11.67 1.40 -11.55
N TRP A 142 -11.98 0.17 -11.14
CA TRP A 142 -12.66 -0.87 -11.91
C TRP A 142 -13.94 -1.25 -11.17
N PRO A 143 -15.07 -0.57 -11.44
CA PRO A 143 -16.30 -0.72 -10.65
C PRO A 143 -16.86 -2.14 -10.66
N ASP A 144 -16.68 -2.89 -11.75
CA ASP A 144 -17.16 -4.28 -11.86
C ASP A 144 -16.38 -5.23 -10.94
N ARG A 145 -15.11 -4.92 -10.64
CA ARG A 145 -14.29 -5.72 -9.72
C ARG A 145 -14.57 -5.38 -8.25
N CYS A 146 -15.36 -4.35 -7.97
CA CYS A 146 -15.66 -3.90 -6.61
C CYS A 146 -16.75 -4.75 -5.98
N ILE A 147 -16.48 -5.28 -4.78
CA ILE A 147 -17.41 -6.11 -4.00
C ILE A 147 -18.18 -5.31 -2.94
N MET A 148 -18.16 -3.98 -3.02
CA MET A 148 -18.80 -3.06 -2.06
C MET A 148 -18.46 -3.39 -0.60
N CYS A 149 -17.19 -3.67 -0.32
CA CYS A 149 -16.72 -3.99 1.04
C CYS A 149 -16.50 -2.76 1.93
N LEU A 150 -16.60 -1.55 1.35
CA LEU A 150 -16.40 -0.24 2.00
C LEU A 150 -14.98 0.06 2.55
N ARG A 151 -14.03 -0.89 2.54
CA ARG A 151 -12.66 -0.68 3.05
C ARG A 151 -12.01 0.61 2.54
N CYS A 152 -12.14 0.90 1.25
CA CYS A 152 -11.53 2.09 0.64
C CYS A 152 -12.10 3.41 1.18
N VAL A 153 -13.42 3.49 1.29
CA VAL A 153 -14.14 4.67 1.82
C VAL A 153 -13.80 4.87 3.29
N THR A 154 -13.88 3.79 4.08
CA THR A 154 -13.52 3.78 5.50
C THR A 154 -12.05 4.19 5.70
N ALA A 155 -11.10 3.65 4.94
CA ALA A 155 -9.69 4.03 5.03
C ALA A 155 -9.42 5.48 4.63
N CYS A 156 -10.15 6.01 3.64
CA CYS A 156 -10.02 7.42 3.26
C CYS A 156 -10.45 8.36 4.40
N ARG A 157 -11.47 7.97 5.17
CA ARG A 157 -11.99 8.73 6.31
C ARG A 157 -11.14 8.53 7.58
N GLU A 158 -10.87 7.29 7.96
CA GLU A 158 -10.27 6.95 9.27
C GLU A 158 -8.73 7.01 9.26
N ILE A 159 -8.08 6.43 8.24
CA ILE A 159 -6.61 6.37 8.21
C ILE A 159 -6.04 7.70 7.72
N LYS A 160 -6.65 8.29 6.70
CA LYS A 160 -6.16 9.53 6.09
C LYS A 160 -6.82 10.80 6.61
N GLY A 161 -8.00 10.72 7.22
CA GLY A 161 -8.73 11.91 7.65
C GLY A 161 -9.22 12.80 6.50
N ILE A 162 -9.32 12.26 5.28
CA ILE A 162 -9.64 13.03 4.07
C ILE A 162 -11.13 12.95 3.75
N GLY A 163 -11.66 11.72 3.63
CA GLY A 163 -13.06 11.50 3.26
C GLY A 163 -13.45 11.97 1.85
N ALA A 164 -12.54 11.86 0.87
CA ALA A 164 -12.77 12.31 -0.51
C ALA A 164 -13.66 11.38 -1.35
N ILE A 165 -13.82 10.12 -0.93
CA ILE A 165 -14.61 9.11 -1.65
C ILE A 165 -15.73 8.55 -0.77
N GLU A 166 -16.86 8.22 -1.38
CA GLU A 166 -18.03 7.64 -0.70
C GLU A 166 -18.77 6.66 -1.62
N ILE A 167 -19.77 5.94 -1.08
CA ILE A 167 -20.70 5.13 -1.87
C ILE A 167 -21.88 5.98 -2.30
N LYS A 168 -22.19 5.98 -3.59
CA LYS A 168 -23.39 6.60 -4.16
C LYS A 168 -24.25 5.55 -4.85
N GLY A 169 -25.56 5.71 -4.77
CA GLY A 169 -26.56 4.80 -5.37
C GLY A 169 -26.98 3.69 -4.44
N GLU A 170 -28.00 2.94 -4.85
CA GLU A 170 -28.65 1.91 -4.05
C GLU A 170 -28.60 0.54 -4.75
N GLY A 171 -28.64 -0.53 -3.95
CA GLY A 171 -28.67 -1.91 -4.45
C GLY A 171 -27.53 -2.20 -5.45
N TYR A 172 -27.89 -2.72 -6.62
CA TYR A 172 -26.92 -3.04 -7.67
C TYR A 172 -26.22 -1.83 -8.30
N GLY A 173 -26.84 -0.64 -8.21
CA GLY A 173 -26.31 0.62 -8.74
C GLY A 173 -25.29 1.31 -7.83
N SER A 174 -25.05 0.77 -6.63
CA SER A 174 -24.06 1.35 -5.71
C SER A 174 -22.65 1.29 -6.29
N GLN A 175 -21.93 2.42 -6.19
CA GLN A 175 -20.55 2.56 -6.66
C GLN A 175 -19.75 3.52 -5.79
N VAL A 176 -18.44 3.32 -5.74
CA VAL A 176 -17.51 4.28 -5.15
C VAL A 176 -17.40 5.49 -6.07
N VAL A 177 -17.66 6.68 -5.55
CA VAL A 177 -17.52 7.95 -6.26
C VAL A 177 -16.61 8.90 -5.49
N VAL A 178 -16.02 9.86 -6.20
CA VAL A 178 -15.37 11.01 -5.56
C VAL A 178 -16.45 12.03 -5.24
N ILE A 179 -16.53 12.41 -3.97
CA ILE A 179 -17.45 13.47 -3.51
C ILE A 179 -16.74 14.82 -3.38
N ASP A 180 -15.40 14.79 -3.31
CA ASP A 180 -14.56 15.98 -3.18
C ASP A 180 -13.21 15.74 -3.87
N GLU A 181 -13.10 16.19 -5.12
CA GLU A 181 -11.90 16.01 -5.94
C GLU A 181 -10.71 16.80 -5.40
N GLU A 182 -10.96 17.99 -4.85
CA GLU A 182 -9.93 18.86 -4.29
C GLU A 182 -9.27 18.25 -3.04
N LYS A 183 -10.05 17.53 -2.23
CA LYS A 183 -9.51 16.77 -1.09
C LYS A 183 -8.72 15.53 -1.49
N CYS A 184 -8.95 14.96 -2.68
CA CYS A 184 -8.32 13.71 -3.09
C CYS A 184 -6.83 13.90 -3.42
N GLN A 185 -5.95 13.69 -2.44
CA GLN A 185 -4.49 13.82 -2.63
C GLN A 185 -3.84 12.65 -3.41
N SER A 186 -4.61 11.75 -4.01
CA SER A 186 -4.11 10.55 -4.70
C SER A 186 -3.09 9.74 -3.87
N CYS A 187 -3.29 9.63 -2.55
CA CYS A 187 -2.32 8.97 -1.66
C CYS A 187 -2.29 7.43 -1.80
N GLY A 188 -3.30 6.85 -2.43
CA GLY A 188 -3.42 5.40 -2.67
C GLY A 188 -3.66 4.56 -1.42
N GLU A 189 -4.18 5.12 -0.31
CA GLU A 189 -4.61 4.27 0.82
C GLU A 189 -5.77 3.34 0.41
N CYS A 190 -6.68 3.86 -0.41
CA CYS A 190 -7.85 3.15 -0.90
C CYS A 190 -7.50 1.87 -1.70
N LEU A 191 -6.48 1.92 -2.56
CA LEU A 191 -6.00 0.75 -3.30
C LEU A 191 -5.22 -0.23 -2.39
N SER A 192 -4.52 0.30 -1.38
CA SER A 192 -3.73 -0.51 -0.43
C SER A 192 -4.63 -1.44 0.39
N VAL A 193 -5.80 -0.97 0.82
CA VAL A 193 -6.74 -1.76 1.64
C VAL A 193 -7.74 -2.59 0.82
N CYS A 194 -7.84 -2.35 -0.50
CA CYS A 194 -8.80 -3.01 -1.36
C CYS A 194 -8.56 -4.53 -1.39
N PRO A 195 -9.54 -5.40 -1.09
CA PRO A 195 -9.34 -6.85 -1.07
C PRO A 195 -9.31 -7.47 -2.48
N THR A 196 -9.73 -6.72 -3.50
CA THR A 196 -9.82 -7.14 -4.91
C THR A 196 -9.05 -6.17 -5.81
N GLY A 197 -9.04 -6.41 -7.12
CA GLY A 197 -8.45 -5.51 -8.10
C GLY A 197 -9.34 -4.34 -8.52
N ALA A 198 -10.26 -3.89 -7.66
CA ALA A 198 -11.16 -2.77 -7.96
C ALA A 198 -10.44 -1.42 -7.98
N LEU A 199 -9.40 -1.25 -7.17
CA LEU A 199 -8.56 -0.06 -7.16
C LEU A 199 -7.12 -0.48 -7.42
N THR A 200 -6.54 0.02 -8.51
CA THR A 200 -5.20 -0.35 -8.96
C THR A 200 -4.38 0.88 -9.29
N GLU A 201 -3.07 0.74 -9.33
CA GLU A 201 -2.16 1.78 -9.81
C GLU A 201 -2.31 2.03 -11.32
N ASN A 202 -2.14 3.28 -11.72
CA ASN A 202 -2.27 3.77 -13.10
C ASN A 202 -0.97 4.40 -13.65
N LEU A 203 0.20 4.01 -13.16
CA LEU A 203 1.49 4.52 -13.60
C LEU A 203 2.21 3.56 -14.54
N SER A 204 2.69 2.45 -13.99
CA SER A 204 3.56 1.55 -14.74
C SER A 204 2.82 0.84 -15.88
N ARG A 205 3.36 1.00 -17.10
CA ARG A 205 2.98 0.18 -18.27
C ARG A 205 3.44 -1.27 -18.09
N PHE A 206 4.51 -1.49 -17.33
CA PHE A 206 5.06 -2.81 -17.01
C PHE A 206 4.53 -3.27 -15.66
N LYS A 207 3.42 -4.01 -15.68
CA LYS A 207 2.84 -4.57 -14.47
C LYS A 207 3.45 -5.94 -14.18
N GLY A 208 4.01 -6.08 -12.98
CA GLY A 208 4.55 -7.35 -12.52
C GLY A 208 3.51 -8.18 -11.81
N ARG A 209 3.46 -9.48 -12.10
CA ARG A 209 2.61 -10.41 -11.34
C ARG A 209 3.14 -10.58 -9.92
N PRO A 210 2.28 -10.70 -8.90
CA PRO A 210 2.70 -10.84 -7.51
C PRO A 210 3.76 -11.93 -7.27
N TRP A 211 3.67 -13.06 -7.99
CA TRP A 211 4.61 -14.18 -7.89
C TRP A 211 5.90 -14.02 -8.72
N LEU A 212 5.99 -13.01 -9.60
CA LEU A 212 7.18 -12.70 -10.40
C LEU A 212 7.99 -11.53 -9.82
N VAL A 213 7.42 -10.75 -8.90
CA VAL A 213 8.07 -9.59 -8.31
C VAL A 213 8.84 -9.98 -7.04
N LYS A 214 10.09 -9.54 -6.96
CA LYS A 214 10.87 -9.58 -5.72
C LYS A 214 10.57 -8.32 -4.92
N ARG A 215 10.06 -8.47 -3.71
CA ARG A 215 9.84 -7.34 -2.78
C ARG A 215 11.12 -7.08 -1.99
N VAL A 216 11.65 -5.87 -2.10
CA VAL A 216 12.88 -5.45 -1.43
C VAL A 216 12.55 -4.38 -0.39
N PRO A 217 12.59 -4.71 0.92
CA PRO A 217 12.38 -3.73 1.98
C PRO A 217 13.42 -2.61 1.93
N THR A 218 12.97 -1.37 2.06
CA THR A 218 13.82 -0.18 2.07
C THR A 218 13.12 1.01 2.76
N THR A 219 13.80 2.15 2.80
CA THR A 219 13.32 3.39 3.40
C THR A 219 13.06 4.44 2.33
N CYS A 220 11.93 5.14 2.44
CA CYS A 220 11.57 6.26 1.59
C CYS A 220 12.51 7.46 1.81
N THR A 221 13.09 7.99 0.74
CA THR A 221 14.05 9.11 0.77
C THR A 221 13.45 10.48 0.45
N TYR A 222 12.11 10.56 0.35
CA TYR A 222 11.42 11.80 -0.05
C TYR A 222 11.31 12.87 1.03
N CYS A 223 11.33 12.51 2.30
CA CYS A 223 11.24 13.45 3.42
C CYS A 223 11.82 12.84 4.69
N GLY A 224 11.99 13.66 5.73
CA GLY A 224 12.52 13.23 7.03
C GLY A 224 11.65 12.24 7.80
N CYS A 225 10.46 11.86 7.31
CA CYS A 225 9.64 10.84 7.96
C CYS A 225 10.26 9.45 7.89
N GLY A 226 11.04 9.13 6.84
CA GLY A 226 11.71 7.81 6.74
C GLY A 226 10.76 6.60 6.73
N CYS A 227 9.63 6.70 6.02
CA CYS A 227 8.65 5.61 5.90
C CYS A 227 9.31 4.32 5.40
N GLN A 228 8.96 3.18 6.00
CA GLN A 228 9.35 1.85 5.51
C GLN A 228 8.42 1.43 4.36
N LEU A 229 9.01 0.93 3.28
CA LEU A 229 8.31 0.45 2.09
C LEU A 229 9.05 -0.72 1.44
N GLU A 230 8.41 -1.37 0.47
CA GLU A 230 9.01 -2.42 -0.34
C GLU A 230 9.00 -1.99 -1.81
N LEU A 231 10.19 -2.00 -2.44
CA LEU A 231 10.30 -1.86 -3.88
C LEU A 231 9.94 -3.20 -4.53
N ASN A 232 8.98 -3.19 -5.44
CA ASN A 232 8.61 -4.37 -6.22
C ASN A 232 9.52 -4.42 -7.45
N VAL A 233 10.46 -5.36 -7.48
CA VAL A 233 11.48 -5.46 -8.52
C VAL A 233 11.22 -6.67 -9.42
N GLN A 234 11.20 -6.45 -10.73
CA GLN A 234 11.15 -7.52 -11.73
C GLN A 234 12.07 -7.19 -12.89
N ASN A 235 12.85 -8.16 -13.37
CA ASN A 235 13.80 -7.99 -14.48
C ASN A 235 14.72 -6.77 -14.31
N ASN A 236 15.25 -6.58 -13.09
CA ASN A 236 16.09 -5.45 -12.70
C ASN A 236 15.43 -4.06 -12.87
N ARG A 237 14.09 -4.00 -12.85
CA ARG A 237 13.31 -2.75 -12.89
C ARG A 237 12.36 -2.70 -11.70
N VAL A 238 12.19 -1.52 -11.13
CA VAL A 238 11.15 -1.26 -10.13
C VAL A 238 9.82 -1.08 -10.88
N VAL A 239 8.83 -1.90 -10.54
CA VAL A 239 7.50 -1.93 -11.21
C VAL A 239 6.37 -1.48 -10.30
N GLY A 240 6.67 -1.12 -9.05
CA GLY A 240 5.69 -0.68 -8.06
C GLY A 240 6.30 -0.55 -6.67
N VAL A 241 5.50 0.00 -5.75
CA VAL A 241 5.82 0.07 -4.32
C VAL A 241 4.70 -0.56 -3.51
N THR A 242 5.08 -1.46 -2.61
CA THR A 242 4.18 -2.03 -1.60
C THR A 242 4.71 -1.74 -0.19
N THR A 243 4.00 -2.23 0.82
CA THR A 243 4.33 -2.03 2.23
C THR A 243 3.86 -3.22 3.03
N GLN A 244 4.52 -3.47 4.15
CA GLN A 244 4.03 -4.40 5.16
C GLN A 244 3.23 -3.65 6.23
N GLU A 245 2.07 -4.20 6.58
CA GLU A 245 1.24 -3.65 7.66
C GLU A 245 1.98 -3.68 9.01
N GLY A 246 1.85 -2.61 9.79
CA GLY A 246 2.47 -2.51 11.12
C GLY A 246 3.99 -2.31 11.13
N LYS A 247 4.66 -2.31 9.97
CA LYS A 247 6.10 -2.04 9.87
C LYS A 247 6.39 -0.55 9.68
N GLY A 248 7.53 -0.13 10.24
CA GLY A 248 8.02 1.24 10.15
C GLY A 248 7.19 2.26 10.93
N VAL A 249 7.68 3.50 10.96
CA VAL A 249 6.98 4.63 11.58
C VAL A 249 5.62 4.91 10.94
N ASN A 250 5.48 4.54 9.67
CA ASN A 250 4.30 4.74 8.87
C ASN A 250 3.24 3.64 9.00
N ARG A 251 3.55 2.53 9.72
CA ARG A 251 2.63 1.39 9.94
C ARG A 251 1.97 0.88 8.64
N GLY A 252 2.73 0.88 7.54
CA GLY A 252 2.27 0.48 6.20
C GLY A 252 1.53 1.55 5.37
N SER A 253 1.26 2.74 5.91
CA SER A 253 0.67 3.83 5.12
C SER A 253 1.74 4.58 4.32
N LEU A 254 1.41 5.08 3.12
CA LEU A 254 2.31 5.93 2.34
C LEU A 254 1.61 7.22 1.91
N CYS A 255 2.40 8.26 1.64
CA CYS A 255 1.95 9.44 0.90
C CYS A 255 2.06 9.18 -0.62
N VAL A 256 1.55 10.10 -1.41
CA VAL A 256 1.61 10.02 -2.88
C VAL A 256 3.04 9.85 -3.39
N LYS A 257 4.01 10.62 -2.87
CA LYS A 257 5.43 10.54 -3.27
C LYS A 257 6.01 9.15 -2.99
N GLY A 258 5.82 8.62 -1.78
CA GLY A 258 6.38 7.32 -1.40
C GLY A 258 5.76 6.14 -2.14
N ARG A 259 4.49 6.24 -2.55
CA ARG A 259 3.80 5.14 -3.25
C ARG A 259 4.07 5.13 -4.75
N PHE A 260 4.16 6.30 -5.35
CA PHE A 260 4.11 6.47 -6.81
C PHE A 260 5.38 7.09 -7.39
N GLY A 261 6.19 7.76 -6.58
CA GLY A 261 7.41 8.42 -7.01
C GLY A 261 8.60 7.46 -7.14
N TYR A 262 8.47 6.33 -7.83
CA TYR A 262 9.61 5.42 -8.04
C TYR A 262 10.14 5.43 -9.48
N GLU A 263 9.42 6.04 -10.44
CA GLU A 263 9.80 6.05 -11.86
C GLU A 263 11.13 6.78 -12.14
N PHE A 264 11.51 7.74 -11.29
CA PHE A 264 12.80 8.44 -11.43
C PHE A 264 14.01 7.49 -11.40
N ILE A 265 13.87 6.31 -10.79
CA ILE A 265 14.92 5.29 -10.74
C ILE A 265 15.25 4.78 -12.16
N GLY A 266 14.24 4.66 -13.02
CA GLY A 266 14.37 4.18 -14.40
C GLY A 266 14.21 5.26 -15.46
N SER A 267 14.27 6.54 -15.09
CA SER A 267 14.13 7.66 -16.04
C SER A 267 15.31 7.72 -17.02
N ASP A 268 15.00 8.04 -18.29
CA ASP A 268 16.01 8.30 -19.33
C ASP A 268 16.80 9.59 -19.05
N GLU A 269 16.31 10.47 -18.17
CA GLU A 269 17.00 11.70 -17.73
C GLU A 269 18.07 11.44 -16.63
N ARG A 270 18.31 10.17 -16.27
CA ARG A 270 19.33 9.83 -15.28
C ARG A 270 20.73 10.18 -15.81
N LEU A 271 21.53 10.83 -14.96
CA LEU A 271 22.96 10.97 -15.22
C LEU A 271 23.64 9.59 -15.13
N THR A 272 24.09 9.09 -16.28
CA THR A 272 24.75 7.78 -16.43
C THR A 272 26.26 7.88 -16.67
N THR A 273 26.74 9.06 -17.07
CA THR A 273 28.15 9.37 -17.33
C THR A 273 28.49 10.78 -16.84
N PRO A 274 29.74 11.06 -16.42
CA PRO A 274 30.17 12.43 -16.12
C PRO A 274 30.01 13.37 -17.32
N LEU A 275 29.60 14.61 -17.05
CA LEU A 275 29.44 15.66 -18.06
C LEU A 275 30.28 16.88 -17.68
N ILE A 276 31.05 17.40 -18.63
CA ILE A 276 31.86 18.62 -18.47
C ILE A 276 31.34 19.69 -19.43
N LYS A 277 31.19 20.92 -18.93
CA LYS A 277 30.76 22.05 -19.76
C LYS A 277 31.93 22.58 -20.60
N LYS A 278 31.83 22.50 -21.92
CA LYS A 278 32.81 23.01 -22.91
C LYS A 278 32.06 23.90 -23.90
N ASP A 279 32.53 25.13 -24.10
CA ASP A 279 31.93 26.11 -25.02
C ASP A 279 30.44 26.40 -24.75
N GLY A 280 30.01 26.33 -23.49
CA GLY A 280 28.63 26.57 -23.10
C GLY A 280 27.74 25.33 -23.06
N GLU A 281 28.20 24.18 -23.56
CA GLU A 281 27.41 22.94 -23.64
C GLU A 281 28.02 21.80 -22.81
N PHE A 282 27.17 20.92 -22.27
CA PHE A 282 27.63 19.72 -21.56
C PHE A 282 28.04 18.64 -22.56
N LYS A 283 29.26 18.12 -22.41
CA LYS A 283 29.80 17.00 -23.19
C LYS A 283 30.19 15.86 -22.27
N GLU A 284 29.98 14.62 -22.70
CA GLU A 284 30.40 13.44 -21.95
C GLU A 284 31.90 13.43 -21.71
N ALA A 285 32.30 12.95 -20.54
CA ALA A 285 33.69 12.86 -20.09
C ALA A 285 33.95 11.56 -19.34
N SER A 286 35.22 11.16 -19.27
CA SER A 286 35.61 10.05 -18.40
C SER A 286 35.62 10.49 -16.94
N TRP A 287 35.56 9.52 -16.01
CA TRP A 287 35.73 9.79 -14.59
C TRP A 287 37.09 10.43 -14.28
N GLU A 288 38.15 9.99 -14.95
CA GLU A 288 39.49 10.55 -14.77
C GLU A 288 39.56 12.02 -15.23
N GLU A 289 39.02 12.34 -16.41
CA GLU A 289 38.97 13.71 -16.91
C GLU A 289 38.16 14.62 -15.98
N ALA A 290 36.98 14.16 -15.55
CA ALA A 290 36.10 14.92 -14.66
C ALA A 290 36.74 15.17 -13.28
N LEU A 291 37.33 14.14 -12.67
CA LEU A 291 37.94 14.26 -11.34
C LEU A 291 39.23 15.09 -11.38
N ASN A 292 40.06 14.94 -12.41
CA ASN A 292 41.28 15.76 -12.58
C ASN A 292 40.93 17.23 -12.76
N LEU A 293 39.91 17.55 -13.58
CA LEU A 293 39.45 18.92 -13.75
C LEU A 293 38.95 19.52 -12.43
N VAL A 294 38.15 18.78 -11.66
CA VAL A 294 37.65 19.24 -10.35
C VAL A 294 38.81 19.49 -9.38
N ALA A 295 39.78 18.57 -9.32
CA ALA A 295 40.95 18.70 -8.44
C ALA A 295 41.82 19.91 -8.81
N GLU A 296 42.12 20.09 -10.09
CA GLU A 296 42.89 21.23 -10.61
C GLU A 296 42.21 22.56 -10.25
N ARG A 297 40.90 22.68 -10.53
CA ARG A 297 40.15 23.92 -10.31
C ARG A 297 39.99 24.25 -8.84
N PHE A 298 39.65 23.27 -7.99
CA PHE A 298 39.59 23.51 -6.55
C PHE A 298 40.96 23.82 -5.95
N GLY A 299 42.03 23.17 -6.43
CA GLY A 299 43.40 23.48 -6.03
C GLY A 299 43.76 24.93 -6.33
N ALA A 300 43.57 25.37 -7.58
CA ALA A 300 43.86 26.73 -8.01
C ALA A 300 43.07 27.79 -7.21
N ILE A 301 41.76 27.60 -7.01
CA ILE A 301 40.93 28.53 -6.22
C ILE A 301 41.41 28.61 -4.77
N LYS A 302 41.75 27.46 -4.17
CA LYS A 302 42.25 27.39 -2.79
C LYS A 302 43.60 28.09 -2.63
N GLU A 303 44.50 27.97 -3.61
CA GLU A 303 45.81 28.64 -3.60
C GLU A 303 45.67 30.16 -3.79
N GLU A 304 44.77 30.61 -4.67
CA GLU A 304 44.59 32.03 -4.99
C GLU A 304 43.77 32.78 -3.93
N SER A 305 42.64 32.21 -3.50
CA SER A 305 41.62 32.90 -2.69
C SER A 305 41.40 32.28 -1.31
N GLY A 306 42.13 31.22 -0.97
CA GLY A 306 41.98 30.49 0.28
C GLY A 306 40.82 29.49 0.28
N PRO A 307 40.75 28.62 1.31
CA PRO A 307 39.78 27.52 1.35
C PRO A 307 38.32 27.99 1.48
N ASP A 308 38.06 29.13 2.13
CA ASP A 308 36.70 29.64 2.35
C ASP A 308 36.06 30.26 1.11
N ALA A 309 36.81 30.41 0.01
CA ALA A 309 36.26 30.74 -1.31
C ALA A 309 35.46 29.57 -1.93
N ILE A 310 35.56 28.37 -1.37
CA ILE A 310 34.86 27.17 -1.82
C ILE A 310 33.74 26.85 -0.82
N ALA A 311 32.55 26.53 -1.32
CA ALA A 311 31.42 26.06 -0.52
C ALA A 311 30.89 24.73 -1.08
N GLY A 312 30.43 23.86 -0.18
CA GLY A 312 29.88 22.56 -0.52
C GLY A 312 28.40 22.48 -0.17
N LEU A 313 27.57 22.10 -1.15
CA LEU A 313 26.14 21.83 -0.95
C LEU A 313 25.85 20.34 -1.17
N SER A 314 25.44 19.64 -0.12
CA SER A 314 25.01 18.23 -0.22
C SER A 314 23.48 18.08 -0.35
N SER A 315 23.03 16.89 -0.72
CA SER A 315 21.62 16.55 -0.88
C SER A 315 21.02 15.97 0.39
N ALA A 316 19.81 16.44 0.76
CA ALA A 316 18.99 15.84 1.81
C ALA A 316 18.46 14.44 1.44
N ARG A 317 18.66 13.97 0.20
CA ARG A 317 18.33 12.60 -0.25
C ARG A 317 19.53 11.63 -0.21
N CYS A 318 20.74 12.12 0.05
CA CYS A 318 21.91 11.27 0.21
C CYS A 318 21.85 10.51 1.54
N THR A 319 22.58 9.40 1.61
CA THR A 319 22.72 8.65 2.86
C THR A 319 23.56 9.44 3.88
N ASN A 320 23.49 9.03 5.14
CA ASN A 320 24.30 9.64 6.19
C ASN A 320 25.80 9.42 5.94
N GLU A 321 26.17 8.28 5.37
CA GLU A 321 27.53 7.92 5.00
C GLU A 321 28.08 8.84 3.91
N GLU A 322 27.30 9.11 2.85
CA GLU A 322 27.68 10.03 1.78
C GLU A 322 27.80 11.46 2.30
N ASN A 323 26.84 11.92 3.12
CA ASN A 323 26.90 13.24 3.75
C ASN A 323 28.11 13.37 4.70
N TYR A 324 28.45 12.29 5.42
CA TYR A 324 29.63 12.26 6.28
C TYR A 324 30.94 12.30 5.46
N LEU A 325 31.01 11.58 4.35
CA LEU A 325 32.16 11.62 3.44
C LEU A 325 32.32 13.01 2.82
N PHE A 326 31.21 13.62 2.37
CA PHE A 326 31.20 14.95 1.79
C PHE A 326 31.72 16.01 2.76
N GLN A 327 31.21 16.05 4.01
CA GLN A 327 31.71 17.02 4.99
C GLN A 327 33.18 16.76 5.37
N LYS A 328 33.62 15.50 5.36
CA LYS A 328 35.03 15.15 5.60
C LYS A 328 35.94 15.64 4.47
N PHE A 329 35.51 15.53 3.21
CA PHE A 329 36.21 16.09 2.07
C PHE A 329 36.35 17.62 2.19
N MET A 330 35.24 18.32 2.45
CA MET A 330 35.24 19.78 2.58
C MET A 330 36.10 20.27 3.75
N ARG A 331 35.98 19.66 4.93
CA ARG A 331 36.74 20.11 6.12
C ARG A 331 38.19 19.63 6.12
N GLY A 332 38.45 18.41 5.67
CA GLY A 332 39.77 17.78 5.74
C GLY A 332 40.66 18.05 4.53
N VAL A 333 40.09 18.09 3.31
CA VAL A 333 40.87 18.27 2.08
C VAL A 333 40.82 19.72 1.62
N ILE A 334 39.63 20.30 1.51
CA ILE A 334 39.49 21.71 1.12
C ILE A 334 39.96 22.61 2.27
N GLY A 335 39.53 22.35 3.50
CA GLY A 335 39.91 23.12 4.69
C GLY A 335 38.92 24.22 5.05
N THR A 336 37.65 24.07 4.65
CA THR A 336 36.58 25.04 4.94
C THR A 336 35.44 24.40 5.73
N ASN A 337 34.76 25.22 6.53
CA ASN A 337 33.51 24.85 7.20
C ASN A 337 32.26 25.30 6.43
N ASN A 338 32.42 25.88 5.24
CA ASN A 338 31.32 26.29 4.35
C ASN A 338 30.65 25.06 3.71
N VAL A 339 29.94 24.30 4.53
CA VAL A 339 29.22 23.09 4.16
C VAL A 339 27.77 23.25 4.59
N ASP A 340 26.87 23.08 3.64
CA ASP A 340 25.43 23.10 3.89
C ASP A 340 24.75 22.01 3.04
N HIS A 341 23.44 21.89 3.18
CA HIS A 341 22.62 21.01 2.38
C HIS A 341 21.38 21.74 1.85
N CYS A 342 20.73 21.19 0.84
CA CYS A 342 19.41 21.69 0.46
C CYS A 342 18.39 21.43 1.58
N ALA A 343 17.83 22.48 2.17
CA ALA A 343 16.81 22.39 3.23
C ALA A 343 15.40 21.99 2.73
N ARG A 344 15.20 21.77 1.42
CA ARG A 344 13.87 21.55 0.81
C ARG A 344 13.82 20.24 0.00
N LEU A 345 12.73 19.48 0.14
CA LEU A 345 12.49 18.18 -0.51
C LEU A 345 11.17 18.07 -1.28
#